data_AF-A0A4U5MQW1-F1
#
_entry.id   AF-A0A4U5MQW1-F1
#
_cell.length_a   1.000
_cell.length_b   1.000
_cell.length_c   1.000
_cell.angle_alpha   90.00
_cell.angle_beta   90.00
_cell.angle_gamma   90.00
#
_symmetry.space_group_name_H-M   'P 1'
#
loop_
_entity.id
_entity.type
_entity.pdbx_description
1 polymer ?
#
loop_
_entity_poly.entity_id
_entity_poly.type
_entity_poly.pdbx_seq_one_letter_code
_entity_poly.pdbx_strand_id
1 'polypeptide(L)' 'MESHSHVTTFPFLLGSAKQLQPDVNDVFIATYPKCGTTWAEHIRCQLMIENYKPRAGKELSVYAPMIEWAGREVLAKC' A
#
# COMPACT_ATOMS: atom_id res chain seq x y z
N MET A 1 7.61 -25.53 11.12
CA MET A 1 8.04 -26.30 9.93
C MET A 1 7.20 -25.83 8.75
N GLU A 2 7.44 -24.59 8.33
CA GLU A 2 8.36 -24.26 7.24
C GLU A 2 7.83 -24.73 5.88
N SER A 3 7.26 -23.80 5.12
CA SER A 3 7.49 -23.76 3.68
C SER A 3 7.50 -22.31 3.20
N HIS A 4 8.71 -21.74 3.22
CA HIS A 4 9.28 -20.82 2.21
C HIS A 4 8.36 -19.72 1.68
N SER A 5 8.51 -18.45 2.10
CA SER A 5 9.46 -17.52 1.45
C SER A 5 9.60 -17.72 -0.07
N HIS A 6 8.49 -17.84 -0.79
CA HIS A 6 8.47 -17.56 -2.22
C HIS A 6 8.84 -16.09 -2.40
N VAL A 7 10.06 -15.86 -2.87
CA VAL A 7 10.54 -14.56 -3.36
C VAL A 7 9.46 -14.01 -4.29
N THR A 8 8.70 -13.03 -3.82
CA THR A 8 7.68 -12.32 -4.59
C THR A 8 8.39 -11.44 -5.61
N THR A 9 8.81 -12.04 -6.72
CA THR A 9 9.46 -11.31 -7.81
C THR A 9 8.47 -10.30 -8.36
N PHE A 10 8.90 -9.04 -8.49
CA PHE A 10 8.12 -7.88 -8.97
C PHE A 10 7.09 -8.16 -10.08
N PRO A 11 7.41 -8.94 -11.14
CA PRO A 11 6.46 -9.21 -12.22
C PRO A 11 5.20 -9.98 -11.78
N PHE A 12 5.29 -10.84 -10.77
CA PHE A 12 4.16 -11.63 -10.28
C PHE A 12 3.16 -10.74 -9.52
N LEU A 13 3.66 -9.88 -8.64
CA LEU A 13 2.83 -8.94 -7.88
C LEU A 13 2.11 -7.95 -8.79
N LEU A 14 2.77 -7.48 -9.85
CA LEU A 14 2.15 -6.63 -10.85
C LEU A 14 1.01 -7.34 -11.60
N GLY A 15 1.17 -8.63 -11.91
CA GLY A 15 0.11 -9.45 -12.50
C GLY A 15 -1.10 -9.60 -11.57
N SER A 16 -0.85 -9.81 -10.27
CA SER A 16 -1.89 -9.88 -9.23
C SER A 16 -2.62 -8.52 -9.09
N ALA A 17 -1.86 -7.43 -9.00
CA ALA A 17 -2.39 -6.07 -8.84
C ALA A 17 -3.34 -5.65 -9.98
N LYS A 18 -3.10 -6.09 -11.22
CA LYS A 18 -4.01 -5.82 -12.35
C LYS A 18 -5.41 -6.42 -12.18
N GLN A 19 -5.57 -7.40 -11.30
CA GLN A 19 -6.85 -8.02 -10.99
C GLN A 19 -7.54 -7.39 -9.77
N LEU A 20 -6.98 -6.31 -9.21
CA LEU A 20 -7.60 -5.55 -8.13
C LEU A 20 -8.93 -4.97 -8.62
N GLN A 21 -9.99 -5.19 -7.84
CA GLN A 21 -11.29 -4.57 -8.04
C GLN A 21 -11.44 -3.46 -7.01
N PRO A 22 -11.40 -2.17 -7.42
CA PRO A 22 -11.52 -1.07 -6.49
C PRO A 22 -12.95 -0.97 -5.94
N ASP A 23 -13.06 -0.64 -4.65
CA ASP A 23 -14.31 -0.23 -4.01
C ASP A 23 -14.59 1.27 -4.25
N VAL A 24 -15.84 1.69 -4.08
CA VAL A 24 -16.24 3.10 -4.20
C VAL A 24 -15.57 4.01 -3.17
N ASN A 25 -15.12 3.44 -2.04
CA ASN A 25 -14.48 4.18 -0.97
C ASN A 25 -12.94 4.18 -1.06
N ASP A 26 -12.35 3.50 -2.04
CA ASP A 26 -10.90 3.39 -2.17
C ASP A 26 -10.28 4.72 -2.62
N VAL A 27 -9.11 5.04 -2.04
CA VAL A 27 -8.35 6.24 -2.39
C VAL A 27 -6.97 5.87 -2.89
N PHE A 28 -6.71 6.24 -4.14
CA PHE A 28 -5.44 6.01 -4.81
C PHE A 28 -4.58 7.27 -4.84
N ILE A 29 -3.31 7.13 -4.45
CA ILE A 29 -2.29 8.17 -4.63
C ILE A 29 -1.34 7.68 -5.73
N ALA A 30 -1.41 8.31 -6.90
CA ALA A 30 -0.57 7.98 -8.05
C ALA A 30 0.36 9.15 -8.36
N THR A 31 1.66 8.95 -8.18
CA THR A 31 2.67 9.96 -8.57
C THR A 31 3.89 9.26 -9.14
N TYR A 32 4.68 10.00 -9.93
CA TYR A 32 5.99 9.51 -10.35
C TYR A 32 6.93 9.37 -9.13
N PRO A 33 7.82 8.36 -9.07
CA PRO A 33 8.69 8.16 -7.92
C PRO A 33 9.47 9.43 -7.54
N LYS A 34 9.55 9.70 -6.23
CA LYS A 34 10.23 10.87 -5.64
C LYS A 34 9.54 12.23 -5.87
N CYS A 35 8.31 12.25 -6.38
CA CYS A 35 7.49 13.47 -6.46
C CYS A 35 6.67 13.76 -5.18
N GLY A 36 7.05 13.19 -4.04
CA GLY A 36 6.43 13.49 -2.74
C GLY A 36 5.27 12.58 -2.30
N THR A 37 5.21 11.32 -2.75
CA THR A 37 4.22 10.32 -2.29
C THR A 37 4.07 10.29 -0.77
N THR A 38 5.19 10.27 -0.05
CA THR A 38 5.23 10.20 1.43
C THR A 38 4.51 11.37 2.09
N TRP A 39 4.61 12.58 1.52
CA TRP A 39 3.91 13.75 2.06
C TRP A 39 2.40 13.65 1.83
N ALA A 40 1.99 13.23 0.64
CA ALA A 40 0.59 13.02 0.30
C ALA A 40 -0.06 11.93 1.18
N GLU A 41 0.64 10.81 1.40
CA GLU A 41 0.19 9.74 2.29
C GLU A 41 0.00 10.21 3.74
N HIS A 42 0.89 11.08 4.23
CA HIS A 42 0.78 11.64 5.58
C HIS A 42 -0.46 12.51 5.73
N ILE A 43 -0.71 13.41 4.76
CA ILE A 43 -1.90 14.27 4.73
C ILE A 43 -3.16 13.40 4.66
N ARG A 44 -3.18 12.38 3.78
CA ARG A 44 -4.28 11.43 3.68
C ARG A 44 -4.55 10.72 5.00
N CYS A 45 -3.52 10.24 5.69
CA CYS A 45 -3.68 9.57 6.98
C CYS A 45 -4.25 10.52 8.06
N GLN A 46 -3.83 11.79 8.08
CA GLN A 46 -4.38 12.79 9.00
C GLN A 46 -5.87 13.07 8.74
N LEU A 47 -6.31 13.02 7.48
CA LEU A 47 -7.71 13.27 7.11
C LEU A 47 -8.62 12.06 7.36
N MET A 48 -8.13 10.84 7.17
CA MET A 48 -8.95 9.63 7.19
C MET A 48 -8.86 8.82 8.49
N ILE A 49 -7.78 8.97 9.26
CA ILE A 49 -7.55 8.16 10.46
C ILE A 49 -7.68 9.06 11.68
N GLU A 50 -8.72 8.81 12.48
CA GLU A 50 -8.88 9.49 13.76
C GLU A 50 -7.65 9.24 14.66
N ASN A 51 -7.10 10.30 15.24
CA ASN A 51 -5.93 10.25 16.12
C ASN A 51 -4.64 9.74 15.44
N TYR A 52 -4.47 9.98 14.13
CA TYR A 52 -3.21 9.70 13.47
C TYR A 52 -2.02 10.40 14.16
N LYS A 53 -1.01 9.60 14.53
CA LYS A 53 0.25 10.08 15.09
C LYS A 53 1.39 9.44 14.30
N PRO A 54 2.38 10.23 13.82
CA PRO A 54 3.61 9.67 13.28
C PRO A 54 4.27 8.84 14.39
N ARG A 55 4.33 7.52 14.24
CA ARG A 55 5.00 6.64 15.20
C ARG A 55 6.20 6.00 14.54
N ALA A 56 7.36 6.10 15.18
CA ALA A 56 8.53 5.33 14.80
C ALA A 56 8.17 3.83 14.83
N GLY A 57 8.42 3.11 13.73
CA GLY A 57 8.14 1.68 13.60
C GLY A 57 6.76 1.31 13.05
N LYS A 58 5.88 2.29 12.74
CA LYS A 58 4.70 2.06 11.88
C LYS A 58 4.93 2.74 10.54
N GLU A 59 5.49 1.98 9.61
CA GLU A 59 5.77 2.46 8.26
C GLU A 59 4.47 2.90 7.57
N LEU A 60 4.54 3.98 6.79
CA LEU A 60 3.41 4.45 5.97
C LEU A 60 2.89 3.37 5.03
N SER A 61 3.76 2.45 4.61
CA SER A 61 3.43 1.28 3.81
C SER A 61 2.41 0.33 4.47
N VAL A 62 2.22 0.40 5.79
CA VAL A 62 1.16 -0.35 6.48
C VAL A 62 -0.22 0.26 6.23
N TYR A 63 -0.28 1.59 6.09
CA TYR A 63 -1.53 2.33 5.88
C TYR A 63 -1.86 2.54 4.42
N ALA A 64 -0.83 2.64 3.58
CA ALA A 64 -0.92 2.86 2.15
C ALA A 64 0.16 1.99 1.47
N PRO A 65 -0.09 0.68 1.32
CA PRO A 65 0.85 -0.19 0.63
C PRO A 65 0.94 0.18 -0.87
N MET A 66 2.16 0.16 -1.41
CA MET A 66 2.38 0.38 -2.85
C MET A 66 1.84 -0.82 -3.63
N ILE A 67 0.95 -0.57 -4.57
CA ILE A 67 0.21 -1.60 -5.31
C ILE A 67 1.16 -2.57 -6.03
N GLU A 68 2.26 -2.06 -6.54
CA GLU A 68 3.30 -2.81 -7.24
C GLU A 68 4.07 -3.78 -6.32
N TRP A 69 4.08 -3.50 -5.01
CA TRP A 69 4.78 -4.30 -4.00
C TRP A 69 3.82 -5.20 -3.19
N ALA A 70 2.58 -4.74 -2.95
CA ALA A 70 1.64 -5.45 -2.09
C ALA A 70 0.88 -6.58 -2.79
N GLY A 71 0.63 -6.46 -4.11
CA GLY A 71 -0.28 -7.38 -4.79
C GLY A 71 -1.75 -7.22 -4.34
N ARG A 72 -2.67 -7.93 -4.99
CA ARG A 72 -4.11 -7.83 -4.71
C ARG A 72 -4.48 -8.31 -3.32
N GLU A 73 -3.79 -9.35 -2.84
CA GLU A 73 -4.10 -10.07 -1.61
C GLU A 73 -3.89 -9.25 -0.33
N VAL A 74 -2.93 -8.31 -0.36
CA VAL A 74 -2.70 -7.36 0.73
C VAL A 74 -3.72 -6.22 0.68
N LEU A 75 -4.01 -5.71 -0.53
CA LEU A 75 -4.92 -4.58 -0.75
C LEU A 75 -6.38 -4.91 -0.44
N ALA A 76 -6.83 -6.14 -0.70
CA ALA A 76 -8.22 -6.55 -0.44
C ALA A 76 -8.58 -6.63 1.06
N LYS A 77 -7.63 -6.36 1.97
CA LYS A 77 -7.80 -6.43 3.44
C LYS A 77 -7.57 -5.08 4.13
N CYS A 78 -7.21 -4.05 3.39
CA CYS A 78 -6.98 -2.69 3.88
C CYS A 78 -8.29 -1.91 3.95
#